data_AF-A0A076E9D8-F1
#
_entry.id   AF-A0A076E9D8-F1
#
_cell.length_a   1.000
_cell.length_b   1.000
_cell.length_c   1.000
_cell.angle_alpha   90.00
_cell.angle_beta   90.00
_cell.angle_gamma   90.00
#
_symmetry.space_group_name_H-M   'P 1'
#
loop_
_entity.id
_entity.type
_entity.pdbx_description
1 polymer ?
#
loop_
_entity_poly.entity_id
_entity_poly.type
_entity_poly.pdbx_seq_one_letter_code
_entity_poly.pdbx_strand_id
1 'polypeptide(L)'
;MFGAACQQGSPVELKGVLGRVVMLILFLTLMFLYTSYSANIVALLQSSSTQIKTLEDLLNSRIKLGVHDTVFNKYYFTTATEPTRKAIYEKKIAPPGAVPRFMSMEEGIKKMEKGLFAFHMEIGVGYKFVGKYFKEGEKCGLREIQYLQVMDPYLAVQKDTPYKEMFKIGLKRIQEHGLQNRENRFLYEKRPKCSGSESNFVSVSMVDCYPALLVLSYGTIFALLILTFESLWFHRHNIRNKIRCFLHEYKDRYH
;
A
#
# COMPACT_ATOMS: atom_id res chain seq x y z
N MET A 1 19.77 26.44 16.87
CA MET A 1 19.53 24.98 16.76
C MET A 1 18.19 24.66 16.09
N PHE A 2 17.05 25.19 16.56
CA PHE A 2 15.75 24.91 15.94
C PHE A 2 15.67 25.31 14.46
N GLY A 3 16.17 26.51 14.09
CA GLY A 3 16.29 26.92 12.69
C GLY A 3 17.07 25.90 11.85
N ALA A 4 18.26 25.49 12.32
CA ALA A 4 19.08 24.50 11.62
C ALA A 4 18.39 23.14 11.45
N ALA A 5 17.59 22.69 12.42
CA ALA A 5 16.80 21.45 12.33
C ALA A 5 15.69 21.54 11.28
N CYS A 6 15.03 22.69 11.16
CA CYS A 6 14.04 22.96 10.11
C CYS A 6 14.66 23.34 8.77
N GLN A 7 15.99 23.27 8.62
CA GLN A 7 16.75 23.80 7.48
C GLN A 7 16.49 25.29 7.19
N GLN A 8 16.04 26.02 8.22
CA GLN A 8 15.90 27.47 8.20
C GLN A 8 17.19 28.10 8.70
N GLY A 9 17.56 29.25 8.14
CA GLY A 9 18.73 30.01 8.60
C GLY A 9 18.63 30.41 10.08
N SER A 10 19.76 30.78 10.68
CA SER A 10 19.79 31.40 12.01
C SER A 10 20.01 32.91 11.84
N PRO A 11 19.19 33.78 12.48
CA PRO A 11 19.47 35.21 12.49
C PRO A 11 20.68 35.58 13.36
N VAL A 12 21.10 34.65 14.24
CA VAL A 12 22.27 34.83 15.10
C VAL A 12 23.48 34.19 14.44
N GLU A 13 24.49 35.01 14.13
CA GLU A 13 25.79 34.56 13.63
C GLU A 13 26.80 34.40 14.77
N LEU A 14 27.46 33.24 14.84
CA LEU A 14 28.59 33.06 15.75
C LEU A 14 29.83 33.74 15.14
N LYS A 15 30.42 34.67 15.89
CA LYS A 15 31.68 35.34 15.52
C LYS A 15 32.87 34.42 15.84
N GLY A 16 33.86 34.39 14.95
CA GLY A 16 35.08 33.59 15.09
C GLY A 16 35.12 32.31 14.23
N VAL A 17 36.34 31.86 13.91
CA VAL A 17 36.57 30.71 13.01
C VAL A 17 35.99 29.41 13.57
N LEU A 18 36.19 29.14 14.86
CA LEU A 18 35.66 27.95 15.54
C LEU A 18 34.13 27.90 15.50
N GLY A 19 33.45 29.03 15.74
CA GLY A 19 31.98 29.11 15.69
C GLY A 19 31.43 28.82 14.30
N ARG A 20 32.09 29.32 13.24
CA ARG A 20 31.71 29.04 11.85
C ARG A 20 31.90 27.57 11.48
N VAL A 21 32.99 26.94 11.92
CA VAL A 21 33.24 25.51 11.70
C VAL A 21 32.19 24.66 12.40
N VAL A 22 31.84 24.97 13.66
CA VAL A 22 30.80 24.26 14.41
C VAL A 22 29.43 24.41 13.73
N MET A 23 29.07 25.61 13.29
CA MET A 23 27.82 25.84 12.56
C MET A 23 27.78 25.06 11.24
N LEU A 24 28.89 25.04 10.49
CA LEU A 24 28.99 24.28 9.24
C LEU A 24 28.78 22.78 9.48
N ILE A 25 29.47 22.21 10.47
CA ILE A 25 29.32 20.80 10.84
C ILE A 25 27.88 20.51 11.28
N LEU A 26 27.27 21.38 12.09
CA LEU A 26 25.88 21.24 12.53
C LEU A 26 24.88 21.27 11.36
N PHE A 27 25.01 22.22 10.44
CA PHE A 27 24.13 22.30 9.27
C PHE A 27 24.32 21.09 8.33
N LEU A 28 25.57 20.68 8.11
CA LEU A 28 25.89 19.55 7.24
C LEU A 28 25.34 18.23 7.82
N THR A 29 25.55 17.98 9.11
CA THR A 29 24.99 16.79 9.79
C THR A 29 23.47 16.75 9.75
N LEU A 30 22.79 17.88 10.03
CA LEU A 30 21.33 17.95 9.95
C LEU A 30 20.81 17.84 8.51
N MET A 31 21.56 18.32 7.51
CA MET A 31 21.22 18.15 6.10
C MET A 31 21.23 16.67 5.71
N PHE A 32 22.27 15.91 6.06
CA PHE A 32 22.33 14.48 5.78
C PHE A 32 21.23 13.68 6.50
N LEU A 33 20.91 14.05 7.75
CA LEU A 33 19.84 13.40 8.49
C LEU A 33 18.48 13.65 7.81
N TYR A 34 18.21 14.90 7.39
CA TYR A 34 16.99 15.26 6.70
C TYR A 34 16.83 14.52 5.36
N THR A 35 17.90 14.46 4.54
CA THR A 35 17.85 13.78 3.24
C THR A 35 17.66 12.26 3.41
N SER A 36 18.34 11.65 4.37
CA SER A 36 18.19 10.23 4.69
C SER A 36 16.76 9.90 5.17
N TYR A 37 16.23 10.70 6.08
CA TYR A 37 14.87 10.53 6.59
C TYR A 37 13.81 10.69 5.49
N SER A 38 13.95 11.73 4.66
CA SER A 38 13.04 11.99 3.54
C SER A 38 13.04 10.84 2.54
N ALA A 39 14.21 10.30 2.20
CA ALA A 39 14.33 9.14 1.31
C ALA A 39 13.66 7.89 1.91
N ASN A 40 13.85 7.65 3.22
CA ASN A 40 13.25 6.50 3.89
C ASN A 40 11.71 6.58 3.94
N ILE A 41 11.14 7.75 4.22
CA ILE A 41 9.68 7.93 4.17
C ILE A 41 9.14 7.64 2.77
N VAL A 42 9.78 8.19 1.73
CA VAL A 42 9.33 7.96 0.35
C VAL A 42 9.40 6.47 0.00
N ALA A 43 10.49 5.79 0.39
CA ALA A 43 10.62 4.35 0.20
C ALA A 43 9.52 3.56 0.92
N LEU A 44 9.17 3.94 2.15
CA LEU A 44 8.09 3.30 2.91
C LEU A 44 6.71 3.53 2.27
N LEU A 45 6.41 4.75 1.83
CA LEU A 45 5.14 5.07 1.17
C LEU A 45 5.00 4.39 -0.20
N GLN A 46 6.11 4.22 -0.92
CA GLN A 46 6.14 3.52 -2.22
C GLN A 46 6.17 2.00 -2.05
N SER A 47 6.54 1.48 -0.87
CA SER A 47 6.58 0.05 -0.63
C SER A 47 5.17 -0.54 -0.59
N SER A 48 4.95 -1.63 -1.33
CA SER A 48 3.66 -2.33 -1.29
C SER A 48 3.45 -3.02 0.06
N SER A 49 2.26 -2.88 0.64
CA SER A 49 1.89 -3.57 1.87
C SER A 49 1.95 -5.09 1.66
N THR A 50 2.61 -5.80 2.59
CA THR A 50 2.76 -7.26 2.56
C THR A 50 1.76 -7.99 3.46
N GLN A 51 0.68 -7.30 3.87
CA GLN A 51 -0.20 -7.75 4.94
C GLN A 51 -1.08 -8.96 4.56
N ILE A 52 -1.40 -9.17 3.29
CA ILE A 52 -2.26 -10.28 2.85
C ILE A 52 -1.38 -11.35 2.22
N LYS A 53 -1.16 -12.45 2.95
CA LYS A 53 -0.35 -13.59 2.48
C LYS A 53 -1.17 -14.86 2.36
N THR A 54 -2.14 -15.04 3.26
CA THR A 54 -2.92 -16.26 3.36
C THR A 54 -4.35 -16.06 2.85
N LEU A 55 -5.03 -17.19 2.66
CA LEU A 55 -6.44 -17.20 2.28
C LEU A 55 -7.34 -16.64 3.40
N GLU A 56 -6.96 -16.82 4.67
CA GLU A 56 -7.64 -16.26 5.83
C GLU A 56 -7.50 -14.74 5.91
N ASP A 57 -6.31 -14.21 5.63
CA ASP A 57 -6.10 -12.76 5.52
C ASP A 57 -6.98 -12.18 4.41
N LEU A 58 -7.06 -12.88 3.27
CA LEU A 58 -7.92 -12.47 2.16
C LEU A 58 -9.39 -12.47 2.57
N LEU A 59 -9.86 -13.46 3.34
CA LEU A 59 -11.23 -13.54 3.85
C LEU A 59 -11.57 -12.36 4.78
N ASN A 60 -10.66 -12.00 5.69
CA ASN A 60 -10.87 -10.93 6.67
C ASN A 60 -10.60 -9.52 6.11
N SER A 61 -9.95 -9.41 4.97
CA SER A 61 -9.67 -8.13 4.31
C SER A 61 -10.92 -7.46 3.72
N ARG A 62 -10.83 -6.14 3.46
CA ARG A 62 -11.87 -5.38 2.73
C ARG A 62 -11.83 -5.59 1.20
N ILE A 63 -10.89 -6.38 0.69
CA ILE A 63 -10.72 -6.63 -0.74
C ILE A 63 -11.90 -7.46 -1.26
N LYS A 64 -12.49 -7.02 -2.38
CA LYS A 64 -13.55 -7.77 -3.07
C LYS A 64 -12.93 -8.89 -3.87
N LEU A 65 -13.58 -10.05 -3.91
CA LEU A 65 -13.13 -11.21 -4.69
C LEU A 65 -14.07 -11.45 -5.87
N GLY A 66 -13.50 -11.74 -7.03
CA GLY A 66 -14.20 -12.28 -8.20
C GLY A 66 -13.55 -13.57 -8.68
N VAL A 67 -14.30 -14.33 -9.47
CA VAL A 67 -13.86 -15.62 -9.99
C VAL A 67 -14.08 -15.66 -11.50
N HIS A 68 -13.13 -16.19 -12.24
CA HIS A 68 -13.28 -16.40 -13.68
C HIS A 68 -14.44 -17.38 -13.95
N ASP A 69 -15.38 -16.99 -14.80
CA ASP A 69 -16.56 -17.80 -15.14
C ASP A 69 -16.16 -19.02 -15.99
N THR A 70 -15.90 -20.14 -15.30
CA THR A 70 -15.70 -21.45 -15.91
C THR A 70 -16.50 -22.50 -15.15
N VAL A 71 -16.86 -23.59 -15.83
CA VAL A 71 -17.58 -24.72 -15.22
C VAL A 71 -16.78 -25.30 -14.05
N PHE A 72 -15.46 -25.43 -14.23
CA PHE A 72 -14.53 -25.88 -13.20
C PHE A 72 -14.60 -24.99 -11.95
N ASN A 73 -14.44 -23.67 -12.11
CA ASN A 73 -14.49 -22.75 -10.96
C ASN A 73 -15.85 -22.78 -10.27
N LYS A 74 -16.96 -22.80 -11.03
CA LYS A 74 -18.30 -22.92 -10.44
C LYS A 74 -18.42 -24.15 -9.56
N TYR A 75 -17.94 -25.30 -10.02
CA TYR A 75 -17.96 -26.55 -9.26
C TYR A 75 -17.11 -26.49 -7.98
N TYR A 76 -15.84 -26.07 -8.07
CA TYR A 76 -14.94 -26.07 -6.92
C TYR A 76 -15.31 -25.05 -5.85
N PHE A 77 -15.83 -23.88 -6.23
CA PHE A 77 -16.25 -22.88 -5.27
C PHE A 77 -17.59 -23.23 -4.59
N THR A 78 -18.52 -23.87 -5.31
CA THR A 78 -19.82 -24.31 -4.74
C THR A 78 -19.68 -25.56 -3.85
N THR A 79 -18.77 -26.46 -4.18
CA THR A 79 -18.58 -27.75 -3.48
C THR A 79 -17.49 -27.67 -2.40
N ALA A 80 -16.96 -26.48 -2.12
CA ALA A 80 -15.87 -26.31 -1.15
C ALA A 80 -16.30 -26.73 0.27
N THR A 81 -15.61 -27.71 0.86
CA THR A 81 -15.88 -28.22 2.20
C THR A 81 -15.04 -27.56 3.29
N GLU A 82 -13.83 -27.10 2.95
CA GLU A 82 -12.91 -26.44 3.88
C GLU A 82 -13.55 -25.14 4.43
N PRO A 83 -13.51 -24.90 5.75
CA PRO A 83 -14.21 -23.78 6.39
C PRO A 83 -13.84 -22.42 5.79
N THR A 84 -12.55 -22.16 5.53
CA THR A 84 -12.06 -20.89 4.98
C THR A 84 -12.55 -20.68 3.55
N ARG A 85 -12.48 -21.71 2.70
CA ARG A 85 -12.94 -21.64 1.30
C ARG A 85 -14.45 -21.48 1.19
N LYS A 86 -15.19 -22.22 2.01
CA LYS A 86 -16.65 -22.11 2.12
C LYS A 86 -17.05 -20.71 2.57
N ALA A 87 -16.41 -20.18 3.61
CA ALA A 87 -16.65 -18.81 4.07
C ALA A 87 -16.32 -17.75 3.01
N ILE A 88 -15.30 -17.96 2.18
CA ILE A 88 -15.01 -17.08 1.05
C ILE A 88 -16.13 -17.10 0.01
N TYR A 89 -16.63 -18.29 -0.33
CA TYR A 89 -17.74 -18.42 -1.28
C TYR A 89 -18.98 -17.68 -0.75
N GLU A 90 -19.40 -18.00 0.47
CA GLU A 90 -20.61 -17.44 1.10
C GLU A 90 -20.51 -15.96 1.43
N LYS A 91 -19.32 -15.43 1.82
CA LYS A 91 -19.19 -14.01 2.21
C LYS A 91 -18.75 -13.11 1.07
N LYS A 92 -17.90 -13.56 0.16
CA LYS A 92 -17.25 -12.69 -0.84
C LYS A 92 -17.74 -12.89 -2.26
N ILE A 93 -18.10 -14.12 -2.64
CA ILE A 93 -18.42 -14.46 -4.04
C ILE A 93 -19.92 -14.46 -4.26
N ALA A 94 -20.67 -15.19 -3.45
CA ALA A 94 -22.12 -15.32 -3.52
C ALA A 94 -22.76 -15.05 -2.15
N PRO A 95 -22.72 -13.79 -1.65
CA PRO A 95 -23.44 -13.44 -0.44
C PRO A 95 -24.94 -13.68 -0.60
N PRO A 96 -25.64 -14.10 0.47
CA PRO A 96 -27.09 -14.35 0.41
C PRO A 96 -27.82 -13.09 -0.07
N GLY A 97 -28.56 -13.22 -1.18
CA GLY A 97 -29.30 -12.12 -1.80
C GLY A 97 -28.53 -11.29 -2.84
N ALA A 98 -27.27 -11.63 -3.14
CA ALA A 98 -26.47 -10.98 -4.18
C ALA A 98 -26.19 -11.93 -5.36
N VAL A 99 -25.96 -11.35 -6.55
CA VAL A 99 -25.56 -12.12 -7.74
C VAL A 99 -24.14 -12.66 -7.52
N PRO A 100 -23.91 -13.97 -7.77
CA PRO A 100 -22.57 -14.56 -7.68
C PRO A 100 -21.57 -13.83 -8.59
N ARG A 101 -20.38 -13.53 -8.05
CA ARG A 101 -19.32 -12.77 -8.75
C ARG A 101 -18.46 -13.62 -9.69
N PHE A 102 -19.12 -14.34 -10.59
CA PHE A 102 -18.47 -14.95 -11.73
C PHE A 102 -18.42 -13.94 -12.88
N MET A 103 -17.25 -13.75 -13.49
CA MET A 103 -17.06 -12.76 -14.55
C MET A 103 -16.06 -13.23 -15.59
N SER A 104 -16.04 -12.56 -16.74
CA SER A 104 -15.08 -12.84 -17.80
C SER A 104 -13.64 -12.51 -17.35
N MET A 105 -12.66 -13.17 -17.98
CA MET A 105 -11.23 -12.93 -17.71
C MET A 105 -10.87 -11.45 -17.86
N GLU A 106 -11.34 -10.81 -18.93
CA GLU A 106 -11.05 -9.41 -19.23
C GLU A 106 -11.65 -8.46 -18.19
N GLU A 107 -12.90 -8.68 -17.80
CA GLU A 107 -13.57 -7.86 -16.79
C GLU A 107 -12.89 -7.99 -15.42
N GLY A 108 -12.54 -9.23 -15.02
CA GLY A 108 -11.86 -9.50 -13.77
C GLY A 108 -10.49 -8.83 -13.68
N ILE A 109 -9.72 -8.88 -14.76
CA ILE A 109 -8.38 -8.26 -14.82
C ILE A 109 -8.46 -6.74 -14.82
N LYS A 110 -9.39 -6.14 -15.57
CA LYS A 110 -9.64 -4.69 -15.52
C LYS A 110 -10.11 -4.20 -14.14
N LYS A 111 -10.88 -5.02 -13.42
CA LYS A 111 -11.26 -4.73 -12.02
C LYS A 111 -10.08 -4.86 -11.07
N MET A 112 -9.21 -5.83 -11.29
CA MET A 112 -7.97 -6.02 -10.52
C MET A 112 -7.01 -4.84 -10.71
N GLU A 113 -6.90 -4.30 -11.93
CA GLU A 113 -6.09 -3.12 -12.27
C GLU A 113 -6.55 -1.87 -11.48
N LYS A 114 -7.86 -1.65 -11.35
CA LYS A 114 -8.45 -0.53 -10.59
C LYS A 114 -8.20 -0.59 -9.08
N GLY A 115 -7.58 -1.67 -8.57
CA GLY A 115 -7.23 -1.85 -7.17
C GLY A 115 -8.37 -2.34 -6.28
N LEU A 116 -8.02 -2.76 -5.06
CA LEU A 116 -8.93 -3.30 -4.02
C LEU A 116 -9.80 -4.49 -4.49
N PHE A 117 -9.35 -5.22 -5.50
CA PHE A 117 -10.02 -6.37 -6.05
C PHE A 117 -9.04 -7.53 -6.24
N ALA A 118 -9.42 -8.72 -5.77
CA ALA A 118 -8.73 -9.97 -6.01
C ALA A 118 -9.51 -10.77 -7.06
N PHE A 119 -8.81 -11.42 -7.98
CA PHE A 119 -9.43 -12.20 -9.04
C PHE A 119 -8.84 -13.60 -9.09
N HIS A 120 -9.69 -14.61 -8.95
CA HIS A 120 -9.30 -16.00 -9.12
C HIS A 120 -9.38 -16.40 -10.59
N MET A 121 -8.23 -16.79 -11.15
CA MET A 121 -8.07 -17.20 -12.54
C MET A 121 -6.98 -18.26 -12.67
N GLU A 122 -6.94 -18.90 -13.83
CA GLU A 122 -5.83 -19.76 -14.19
C GLU A 122 -4.58 -18.90 -14.44
N ILE A 123 -3.48 -19.25 -13.78
CA ILE A 123 -2.28 -18.41 -13.70
C ILE A 123 -1.68 -18.13 -15.09
N GLY A 124 -1.50 -19.17 -15.91
CA GLY A 124 -0.81 -19.01 -17.19
C GLY A 124 -1.59 -18.17 -18.21
N VAL A 125 -2.90 -18.42 -18.36
CA VAL A 125 -3.76 -17.58 -19.22
C VAL A 125 -3.92 -16.19 -18.61
N GLY A 126 -4.09 -16.10 -17.29
CA GLY A 126 -4.21 -14.84 -16.56
C GLY A 126 -3.04 -13.90 -16.81
N TYR A 127 -1.80 -14.42 -16.80
CA TYR A 127 -0.61 -13.60 -17.05
C TYR A 127 -0.54 -13.01 -18.45
N LYS A 128 -1.05 -13.71 -19.46
CA LYS A 128 -1.14 -13.15 -20.81
C LYS A 128 -2.03 -11.90 -20.85
N PHE A 129 -3.15 -11.92 -20.14
CA PHE A 129 -4.07 -10.77 -20.07
C PHE A 129 -3.53 -9.66 -19.15
N VAL A 130 -2.90 -10.01 -18.03
CA VAL A 130 -2.21 -9.05 -17.17
C VAL A 130 -1.11 -8.33 -17.95
N GLY A 131 -0.30 -9.05 -18.73
CA GLY A 131 0.74 -8.46 -19.58
C GLY A 131 0.18 -7.47 -20.61
N LYS A 132 -1.06 -7.68 -21.07
CA LYS A 132 -1.76 -6.84 -22.05
C LYS A 132 -2.36 -5.57 -21.45
N TYR A 133 -2.94 -5.65 -20.24
CA TYR A 133 -3.69 -4.53 -19.64
C TYR A 133 -2.90 -3.75 -18.58
N PHE A 134 -2.03 -4.40 -17.82
CA PHE A 134 -1.30 -3.76 -16.73
C PHE A 134 -0.08 -3.01 -17.26
N LYS A 135 0.21 -1.86 -16.66
CA LYS A 135 1.47 -1.13 -16.87
C LYS A 135 2.62 -1.87 -16.18
N GLU A 136 3.84 -1.64 -16.65
CA GLU A 136 5.05 -2.26 -16.06
C GLU A 136 5.15 -2.07 -14.55
N GLY A 137 4.78 -0.87 -14.10
CA GLY A 137 4.75 -0.56 -12.68
C GLY A 137 3.77 -1.35 -11.83
N GLU A 138 2.58 -1.56 -12.35
CA GLU A 138 1.49 -2.27 -11.67
C GLU A 138 1.78 -3.77 -11.57
N LYS A 139 2.55 -4.32 -12.52
CA LYS A 139 2.96 -5.74 -12.52
C LYS A 139 3.78 -6.11 -11.28
N CYS A 140 4.61 -5.19 -10.75
CA CYS A 140 5.36 -5.46 -9.52
C CYS A 140 4.47 -5.61 -8.28
N GLY A 141 3.28 -4.99 -8.27
CA GLY A 141 2.34 -5.03 -7.16
C GLY A 141 1.53 -6.33 -7.07
N LEU A 142 1.64 -7.21 -8.07
CA LEU A 142 0.88 -8.46 -8.13
C LEU A 142 1.30 -9.42 -7.03
N ARG A 143 0.30 -9.94 -6.33
CA ARG A 143 0.41 -10.95 -5.28
C ARG A 143 -0.42 -12.16 -5.67
N GLU A 144 0.18 -13.33 -5.52
CA GLU A 144 -0.45 -14.62 -5.80
C GLU A 144 -0.77 -15.29 -4.47
N ILE A 145 -2.00 -15.78 -4.35
CA ILE A 145 -2.44 -16.61 -3.22
C ILE A 145 -3.05 -17.86 -3.81
N GLN A 146 -2.51 -19.01 -3.44
CA GLN A 146 -3.00 -20.29 -3.93
C GLN A 146 -4.36 -20.59 -3.29
N TYR A 147 -5.43 -20.59 -4.09
CA TYR A 147 -6.77 -20.95 -3.64
C TYR A 147 -7.06 -22.44 -3.88
N LEU A 148 -6.83 -22.92 -5.10
CA LEU A 148 -6.99 -24.34 -5.44
C LEU A 148 -5.62 -25.02 -5.48
N GLN A 149 -5.55 -26.17 -4.82
CA GLN A 149 -4.45 -27.13 -4.95
C GLN A 149 -5.00 -28.32 -5.72
N VAL A 150 -5.06 -28.21 -7.05
CA VAL A 150 -5.47 -29.32 -7.91
C VAL A 150 -4.24 -29.85 -8.63
N MET A 151 -4.22 -31.17 -8.82
CA MET A 151 -3.25 -31.86 -9.66
C MET A 151 -3.41 -31.41 -11.12
N ASP A 152 -2.33 -31.50 -11.89
CA ASP A 152 -2.37 -31.22 -13.32
C ASP A 152 -3.46 -32.04 -14.04
N PRO A 153 -4.14 -31.47 -15.05
CA PRO A 153 -5.22 -32.15 -15.73
C PRO A 153 -4.71 -33.41 -16.46
N TYR A 154 -5.47 -34.50 -16.33
CA TYR A 154 -5.23 -35.73 -17.09
C TYR A 154 -6.03 -35.75 -18.38
N LEU A 155 -5.52 -36.48 -19.38
CA LEU A 155 -6.28 -36.76 -20.60
C LEU A 155 -7.40 -37.74 -20.27
N ALA A 156 -8.65 -37.33 -20.52
CA ALA A 156 -9.80 -38.21 -20.43
C ALA A 156 -9.86 -39.11 -21.68
N VAL A 157 -10.05 -40.41 -21.46
CA VAL A 157 -10.25 -41.40 -22.53
C VAL A 157 -11.53 -42.19 -22.26
N GLN A 158 -12.13 -42.74 -23.31
CA GLN A 158 -13.32 -43.58 -23.18
C GLN A 158 -13.02 -44.79 -22.28
N LYS A 159 -14.01 -45.17 -21.45
CA LYS A 159 -13.91 -46.37 -20.63
C LYS A 159 -13.69 -47.60 -21.51
N ASP A 160 -12.79 -48.48 -21.08
CA ASP A 160 -12.46 -49.75 -21.76
C ASP A 160 -11.88 -49.60 -23.18
N THR A 161 -11.25 -48.45 -23.48
CA THR A 161 -10.54 -48.26 -24.74
C THR A 161 -9.31 -49.20 -24.86
N PRO A 162 -9.10 -49.87 -26.02
CA PRO A 162 -7.92 -50.72 -26.23
C PRO A 162 -6.61 -49.92 -26.28
N TYR A 163 -6.67 -48.60 -26.49
CA TYR A 163 -5.50 -47.73 -26.61
C TYR A 163 -4.98 -47.16 -25.29
N LYS A 164 -5.57 -47.55 -24.15
CA LYS A 164 -5.25 -46.99 -22.83
C LYS A 164 -3.77 -47.08 -22.49
N GLU A 165 -3.16 -48.24 -22.68
CA GLU A 165 -1.72 -48.43 -22.39
C GLU A 165 -0.84 -47.63 -23.36
N MET A 166 -1.23 -47.54 -24.64
CA MET A 166 -0.52 -46.73 -25.61
C MET A 166 -0.51 -45.24 -25.21
N PHE A 167 -1.66 -44.68 -24.81
CA PHE A 167 -1.72 -43.30 -24.33
C PHE A 167 -0.93 -43.10 -23.04
N LYS A 168 -1.00 -44.04 -22.10
CA LYS A 168 -0.27 -43.96 -20.83
C LYS A 168 1.25 -43.94 -21.05
N ILE A 169 1.78 -44.87 -21.85
CA ILE A 169 3.21 -44.93 -22.18
C ILE A 169 3.62 -43.69 -22.99
N GLY A 170 2.81 -43.29 -23.98
CA GLY A 170 3.07 -42.12 -24.82
C GLY A 170 3.16 -40.82 -24.02
N LEU A 171 2.18 -40.56 -23.14
CA LEU A 171 2.16 -39.37 -22.29
C LEU A 171 3.33 -39.37 -21.29
N LYS A 172 3.69 -40.54 -20.73
CA LYS A 172 4.88 -40.64 -19.87
C LYS A 172 6.17 -40.31 -20.61
N ARG A 173 6.35 -40.82 -21.83
CA ARG A 173 7.49 -40.45 -22.67
C ARG A 173 7.52 -38.96 -22.96
N ILE A 174 6.39 -38.33 -23.32
CA ILE A 174 6.31 -36.88 -23.55
C ILE A 174 6.74 -36.09 -22.31
N GLN A 175 6.33 -36.53 -21.12
CA GLN A 175 6.71 -35.91 -19.85
C GLN A 175 8.21 -36.11 -19.55
N GLU A 176 8.74 -37.33 -19.72
CA GLU A 176 10.15 -37.69 -19.48
C GLU A 176 11.11 -36.95 -20.40
N HIS A 177 10.76 -36.81 -21.68
CA HIS A 177 11.55 -36.05 -22.66
C HIS A 177 11.40 -34.53 -22.47
N GLY A 178 10.52 -34.07 -21.57
CA GLY A 178 10.29 -32.66 -21.30
C GLY A 178 9.54 -31.90 -22.42
N LEU A 179 8.97 -32.61 -23.40
CA LEU A 179 8.22 -32.00 -24.50
C LEU A 179 7.02 -31.21 -23.97
N GLN A 180 6.30 -31.75 -22.99
CA GLN A 180 5.19 -31.04 -22.33
C GLN A 180 5.65 -29.73 -21.67
N ASN A 181 6.81 -29.72 -21.01
CA ASN A 181 7.35 -28.53 -20.37
C ASN A 181 7.75 -27.47 -21.41
N ARG A 182 8.29 -27.89 -22.57
CA ARG A 182 8.61 -26.99 -23.68
C ARG A 182 7.35 -26.30 -24.23
N GLU A 183 6.32 -27.08 -24.55
CA GLU A 183 5.05 -26.53 -25.08
C GLU A 183 4.36 -25.65 -24.04
N ASN A 184 4.36 -26.06 -22.76
CA ASN A 184 3.81 -25.23 -21.68
C ASN A 184 4.52 -23.87 -21.57
N ARG A 185 5.85 -23.82 -21.73
CA ARG A 185 6.60 -22.56 -21.73
C ARG A 185 6.33 -21.69 -22.95
N PHE A 186 5.90 -22.29 -24.06
CA PHE A 186 5.57 -21.58 -25.28
C PHE A 186 4.15 -21.02 -25.25
N LEU A 187 3.20 -21.78 -24.71
CA LEU A 187 1.78 -21.42 -24.66
C LEU A 187 1.40 -20.58 -23.43
N TYR A 188 1.97 -20.88 -22.26
CA TYR A 188 1.66 -20.18 -21.02
C TYR A 188 2.70 -19.11 -20.73
N GLU A 189 2.20 -17.92 -20.44
CA GLU A 189 3.05 -16.82 -20.01
C GLU A 189 3.50 -17.04 -18.56
N LYS A 190 4.78 -16.79 -18.31
CA LYS A 190 5.29 -16.82 -16.94
C LYS A 190 4.82 -15.58 -16.21
N ARG A 191 5.03 -15.56 -14.89
CA ARG A 191 4.84 -14.34 -14.12
C ARG A 191 5.60 -13.19 -14.80
N PRO A 192 4.93 -12.08 -15.13
CA PRO A 192 5.60 -10.96 -15.78
C PRO A 192 6.72 -10.46 -14.88
N LYS A 193 7.92 -10.39 -15.44
CA LYS A 193 9.06 -9.77 -14.77
C LYS A 193 8.86 -8.27 -14.88
N CYS A 194 8.90 -7.58 -13.75
CA CYS A 194 8.96 -6.13 -13.80
C CYS A 194 10.43 -5.69 -13.89
N SER A 195 10.77 -4.95 -14.95
CA SER A 195 12.08 -4.32 -15.09
C SER A 195 12.15 -3.17 -14.11
N GLY A 196 12.84 -3.38 -12.99
CA GLY A 196 12.89 -2.47 -11.84
C GLY A 196 13.60 -1.13 -12.05
N SER A 197 13.58 -0.54 -13.25
CA SER A 197 14.13 0.80 -13.51
C SER A 197 13.07 1.88 -13.69
N GLU A 198 11.78 1.54 -13.77
CA GLU A 198 10.73 2.55 -13.67
C GLU A 198 10.32 2.68 -12.20
N SER A 199 10.71 3.80 -11.60
CA SER A 199 10.23 4.20 -10.29
C SER A 199 8.72 4.32 -10.34
N ASN A 200 8.03 3.36 -9.73
CA ASN A 200 6.60 3.44 -9.55
C ASN A 200 6.27 4.63 -8.65
N PHE A 201 5.86 5.73 -9.27
CA PHE A 201 5.23 6.83 -8.57
C PHE A 201 3.85 6.37 -8.12
N VAL A 202 3.80 5.73 -6.96
CA VAL A 202 2.54 5.55 -6.23
C VAL A 202 2.10 6.96 -5.83
N SER A 203 0.93 7.38 -6.28
CA SER A 203 0.35 8.66 -5.90
C SER A 203 0.10 8.66 -4.39
N VAL A 204 0.83 9.50 -3.66
CA VAL A 204 0.63 9.68 -2.21
C VAL A 204 -0.76 10.25 -1.99
N SER A 205 -1.55 9.57 -1.16
CA SER A 205 -2.92 10.00 -0.88
C SER A 205 -2.92 11.01 0.26
N MET A 206 -3.92 11.90 0.31
CA MET A 206 -4.08 12.86 1.41
C MET A 206 -4.17 12.19 2.79
N VAL A 207 -4.58 10.91 2.84
CA VAL A 207 -4.62 10.11 4.05
C VAL A 207 -3.21 9.89 4.63
N ASP A 208 -2.19 9.78 3.80
CA ASP A 208 -0.80 9.57 4.24
C ASP A 208 -0.22 10.84 4.89
N CYS A 209 -0.69 12.02 4.45
CA CYS A 209 -0.31 13.32 5.00
C CYS A 209 -1.18 13.75 6.20
N TYR A 210 -2.22 13.00 6.53
CA TYR A 210 -3.15 13.31 7.62
C TYR A 210 -2.48 13.61 8.97
N PRO A 211 -1.54 12.78 9.49
CA PRO A 211 -0.90 13.08 10.78
C PRO A 211 -0.09 14.38 10.76
N ALA A 212 0.56 14.71 9.63
CA ALA A 212 1.32 15.96 9.50
C ALA A 212 0.39 17.19 9.55
N LEU A 213 -0.76 17.13 8.87
CA LEU A 213 -1.78 18.18 8.91
C LEU A 213 -2.37 18.35 10.31
N LEU A 214 -2.59 17.24 11.04
CA LEU A 214 -3.05 17.29 12.42
C LEU A 214 -2.06 18.01 13.33
N VAL A 215 -0.77 17.66 13.28
CA VAL A 215 0.26 18.31 14.09
C VAL A 215 0.34 19.81 13.79
N LEU A 216 0.26 20.20 12.52
CA LEU A 216 0.23 21.62 12.13
C LEU A 216 -1.00 22.34 12.69
N SER A 217 -2.19 21.72 12.61
CA SER A 217 -3.43 22.31 13.13
C SER A 217 -3.42 22.47 14.65
N TYR A 218 -2.97 21.47 15.40
CA TYR A 218 -2.87 21.57 16.85
C TYR A 218 -1.79 22.57 17.28
N GLY A 219 -0.65 22.60 16.60
CA GLY A 219 0.42 23.56 16.87
C GLY A 219 -0.02 25.00 16.65
N THR A 220 -0.77 25.28 15.57
CA THR A 220 -1.30 26.62 15.29
C THR A 220 -2.34 27.06 16.30
N ILE A 221 -3.28 26.18 16.69
CA ILE A 221 -4.26 26.47 17.74
C ILE A 221 -3.56 26.77 19.05
N PHE A 222 -2.58 25.95 19.44
CA PHE A 222 -1.84 26.13 20.68
C PHE A 222 -1.03 27.43 20.71
N ALA A 223 -0.39 27.81 19.60
CA ALA A 223 0.32 29.08 19.47
C ALA A 223 -0.63 30.28 19.59
N LEU A 224 -1.82 30.22 18.98
CA LEU A 224 -2.85 31.26 19.11
C LEU A 224 -3.35 31.39 20.55
N LEU A 225 -3.54 30.28 21.25
CA LEU A 225 -3.91 30.30 22.67
C LEU A 225 -2.84 31.00 23.50
N ILE A 226 -1.56 30.63 23.36
CA ILE A 226 -0.46 31.30 24.08
C ILE A 226 -0.44 32.80 23.77
N LEU A 227 -0.53 33.18 22.50
CA LEU A 227 -0.55 34.58 22.08
C LEU A 227 -1.71 35.36 22.74
N THR A 228 -2.90 34.77 22.81
CA THR A 228 -4.05 35.40 23.46
C THR A 228 -3.83 35.54 24.97
N PHE A 229 -3.26 34.53 25.63
CA PHE A 229 -2.92 34.58 27.05
C PHE A 229 -1.88 35.66 27.35
N GLU A 230 -0.82 35.75 26.55
CA GLU A 230 0.22 36.77 26.70
C GLU A 230 -0.33 38.18 26.47
N SER A 231 -1.16 38.37 25.44
CA SER A 231 -1.80 39.65 25.16
C SER A 231 -2.73 40.10 26.30
N LEU A 232 -3.56 39.19 26.82
CA LEU A 232 -4.42 39.45 27.97
C LEU A 232 -3.61 39.76 29.24
N TRP A 233 -2.52 39.02 29.47
CA TRP A 233 -1.63 39.26 30.61
C TRP A 233 -0.96 40.63 30.51
N PHE A 234 -0.41 40.96 29.34
CA PHE A 234 0.23 42.25 29.09
C PHE A 234 -0.75 43.41 29.24
N HIS A 235 -1.96 43.28 28.68
CA HIS A 235 -2.99 44.31 28.80
C HIS A 235 -3.43 44.51 30.26
N ARG A 236 -3.65 43.42 31.01
CA ARG A 236 -3.94 43.49 32.46
C ARG A 236 -2.80 44.12 33.24
N HIS A 237 -1.54 43.77 32.94
CA HIS A 237 -0.40 44.35 33.63
C HIS A 237 -0.25 45.85 33.33
N ASN A 238 -0.48 46.28 32.10
CA ASN A 238 -0.41 47.69 31.70
C ASN A 238 -1.53 48.52 32.35
N ILE A 239 -2.76 48.00 32.40
CA ILE A 239 -3.87 48.64 33.14
C ILE A 239 -3.51 48.76 34.64
N ARG A 240 -2.99 47.68 35.24
CA ARG A 240 -2.62 47.67 36.66
C ARG A 240 -1.48 48.65 36.97
N ASN A 241 -0.52 48.82 36.07
CA ASN A 241 0.55 49.81 36.22
C ASN A 241 0.04 51.25 36.02
N LYS A 242 -0.85 51.51 35.06
CA LYS A 242 -1.50 52.82 34.90
C LYS A 242 -2.29 53.23 36.14
N ILE A 243 -3.10 52.32 36.70
CA ILE A 243 -3.87 52.58 37.93
C ILE A 243 -2.93 52.85 39.12
N ARG A 244 -1.80 52.13 39.21
CA ARG A 244 -0.81 52.34 40.27
C ARG A 244 -0.09 53.69 40.15
N CYS A 245 0.23 54.14 38.94
CA CYS A 245 0.76 55.49 38.70
C CYS A 245 -0.25 56.59 39.04
N PHE A 246 -1.52 56.44 38.65
CA PHE A 246 -2.57 57.40 39.01
C PHE A 246 -2.80 57.49 40.53
N LEU A 247 -2.73 56.37 41.25
CA LEU A 247 -2.83 56.36 42.71
C LEU A 247 -1.61 57.02 43.39
N HIS A 248 -0.41 56.91 42.81
CA HIS A 248 0.77 57.61 43.31
C HIS A 248 0.68 59.12 43.06
N GLU A 249 0.24 59.53 41.86
CA GLU A 249 0.07 60.94 41.50
C GLU A 249 -1.07 61.62 42.27
N TYR A 250 -2.12 60.87 42.64
CA TYR A 250 -3.16 61.36 43.55
C TYR A 250 -2.64 61.51 44.98
N LYS A 251 -1.77 60.59 45.44
CA LYS A 251 -1.18 60.65 46.78
C LYS A 251 -0.18 61.82 46.93
N ASP A 252 0.56 62.16 45.89
CA ASP A 252 1.49 63.31 45.86
C ASP A 252 0.77 64.67 45.70
N ARG A 253 -0.52 64.69 45.35
CA ARG A 253 -1.30 65.94 45.17
C ARG A 253 -2.15 66.33 46.38
N TYR A 254 -2.36 65.41 47.33
CA TYR A 254 -3.23 65.60 48.50
C TYR A 254 -2.51 65.39 49.84
N HIS A 255 -1.18 65.28 49.82
CA HIS A 255 -0.28 65.32 50.97
C HIS A 255 0.89 66.25 50.65
#